data_AF-A0A2N9GVD1-F1
#
_entry.id   AF-A0A2N9GVD1-F1
#
_cell.length_a   1.000
_cell.length_b   1.000
_cell.length_c   1.000
_cell.angle_alpha   90.00
_cell.angle_beta   90.00
_cell.angle_gamma   90.00
#
_symmetry.space_group_name_H-M   'P 1'
#
loop_
_entity.id
_entity.type
_entity.pdbx_description
1 polymer ?
#
loop_
_entity_poly.entity_id
_entity_poly.type
_entity_poly.pdbx_seq_one_letter_code
_entity_poly.pdbx_strand_id
1 'polypeptide(L)'
;MVVATKLLARKNFTDTGKQFNMIAASWIQFMIHDWIDHLEDTKQIELTAPREVASQCPLKSFKVLQDKGSSNWLLRYQDWCTEHSYTMVVLFVKEHNAVCDTLKREYRDLDDEELYRHARLVTSAVIAKVHTIDWTVELLKTDMLLAGMRANWYGIVGKEIQGHIWTCWRSHLGRVPLPNLIGIKGEKALVEFGFEKQMVSMGHQASGALELWNYPTWLRDLVPQDINGQDRPDHVDLPALRRFDLTIKKRLKALEEVYGDDVEELDLLVGLMAEKKINRVRD
;
A
#
# COMPACT_ATOMS: atom_id res chain seq x y z
N MET A 1 14.47 -3.91 17.41
CA MET A 1 13.85 -5.09 18.08
C MET A 1 13.10 -4.76 19.39
N VAL A 2 13.62 -3.96 20.33
CA VAL A 2 12.86 -3.60 21.57
C VAL A 2 11.52 -2.93 21.24
N VAL A 3 11.54 -1.92 20.37
CA VAL A 3 10.35 -1.21 19.85
C VAL A 3 9.34 -2.17 19.21
N ALA A 4 9.81 -2.99 18.26
CA ALA A 4 9.01 -4.03 17.60
C ALA A 4 8.25 -4.92 18.60
N THR A 5 8.93 -5.40 19.64
CA THR A 5 8.34 -6.26 20.68
C THR A 5 7.41 -5.50 21.64
N LYS A 6 7.84 -4.35 22.19
CA LYS A 6 7.10 -3.64 23.26
C LYS A 6 5.92 -2.81 22.74
N LEU A 7 5.99 -2.26 21.52
CA LEU A 7 5.08 -1.22 21.03
C LEU A 7 4.30 -1.60 19.76
N LEU A 8 4.89 -2.40 18.86
CA LEU A 8 4.28 -2.68 17.55
C LEU A 8 3.57 -4.03 17.51
N ALA A 9 4.21 -5.10 17.98
CA ALA A 9 3.72 -6.48 17.86
C ALA A 9 2.27 -6.64 18.36
N ARG A 10 1.44 -7.30 17.53
CA ARG A 10 0.00 -7.44 17.78
C ARG A 10 -0.29 -8.14 19.10
N LYS A 11 -1.09 -7.47 19.95
CA LYS A 11 -1.67 -8.06 21.16
C LYS A 11 -3.11 -8.52 20.90
N ASN A 12 -3.96 -7.56 20.55
CA ASN A 12 -5.32 -7.79 20.08
C ASN A 12 -5.44 -7.19 18.68
N PHE A 13 -6.24 -7.81 17.81
CA PHE A 13 -6.51 -7.25 16.50
C PHE A 13 -7.50 -6.09 16.63
N THR A 14 -7.14 -4.93 16.07
CA THR A 14 -8.02 -3.76 15.93
C THR A 14 -8.26 -3.54 14.45
N ASP A 15 -9.52 -3.49 14.04
CA ASP A 15 -9.90 -3.23 12.65
C ASP A 15 -10.37 -1.79 12.40
N THR A 16 -10.62 -1.47 11.14
CA THR A 16 -11.16 -0.19 10.66
C THR A 16 -12.70 -0.18 10.58
N GLY A 17 -13.37 -1.14 11.20
CA GLY A 17 -14.82 -1.36 11.07
C GLY A 17 -15.24 -1.49 9.61
N LYS A 18 -16.26 -0.72 9.21
CA LYS A 18 -16.76 -0.70 7.82
C LYS A 18 -16.04 0.28 6.90
N GLN A 19 -15.13 1.11 7.41
CA GLN A 19 -14.54 2.22 6.65
C GLN A 19 -13.54 1.76 5.60
N PHE A 20 -12.79 0.68 5.86
CA PHE A 20 -11.66 0.27 5.03
C PHE A 20 -11.54 -1.25 5.01
N ASN A 21 -11.52 -1.84 3.82
CA ASN A 21 -11.49 -3.29 3.64
C ASN A 21 -10.14 -3.77 3.12
N MET A 22 -9.97 -5.08 2.99
CA MET A 22 -8.74 -5.68 2.49
C MET A 22 -8.46 -5.34 1.01
N ILE A 23 -9.47 -5.00 0.19
CA ILE A 23 -9.25 -4.42 -1.16
C ILE A 23 -8.47 -3.11 -1.04
N ALA A 24 -8.91 -2.19 -0.17
CA ALA A 24 -8.28 -0.90 0.02
C ALA A 24 -6.88 -1.01 0.67
N ALA A 25 -6.65 -2.01 1.53
CA ALA A 25 -5.31 -2.35 2.03
C ALA A 25 -4.39 -2.91 0.92
N SER A 26 -4.93 -3.73 0.01
CA SER A 26 -4.18 -4.27 -1.13
C SER A 26 -3.84 -3.18 -2.16
N TRP A 27 -4.73 -2.20 -2.35
CA TRP A 27 -4.53 -1.09 -3.26
C TRP A 27 -3.28 -0.28 -2.93
N ILE A 28 -3.03 0.05 -1.65
CA ILE A 28 -1.88 0.89 -1.30
C ILE A 28 -0.55 0.14 -1.45
N GLN A 29 -0.52 -1.17 -1.19
CA GLN A 29 0.66 -1.99 -1.50
C GLN A 29 0.92 -2.03 -3.02
N PHE A 30 -0.14 -2.15 -3.83
CA PHE A 30 -0.05 -2.04 -5.30
C PHE A 30 0.45 -0.66 -5.77
N MET A 31 0.09 0.45 -5.11
CA MET A 31 0.66 1.78 -5.40
C MET A 31 2.13 1.89 -5.00
N ILE A 32 2.52 1.37 -3.84
CA ILE A 32 3.92 1.40 -3.39
C ILE A 32 4.81 0.66 -4.39
N HIS A 33 4.33 -0.47 -4.93
CA HIS A 33 5.03 -1.25 -5.96
C HIS A 33 5.28 -0.47 -7.26
N ASP A 34 4.46 0.54 -7.59
CA ASP A 34 4.63 1.43 -8.75
C ASP A 34 5.57 2.62 -8.44
N TRP A 35 5.58 3.10 -7.19
CA TRP A 35 6.23 4.35 -6.82
C TRP A 35 7.67 4.22 -6.32
N ILE A 36 7.96 3.27 -5.42
CA ILE A 36 9.20 3.27 -4.63
C ILE A 36 9.68 1.84 -4.33
N ASP A 37 10.92 1.55 -4.70
CA ASP A 37 11.73 0.46 -4.14
C ASP A 37 13.12 1.00 -3.78
N HIS A 38 13.80 0.35 -2.82
CA HIS A 38 15.14 0.75 -2.39
C HIS A 38 16.20 -0.15 -3.02
N LEU A 39 17.32 0.45 -3.43
CA LEU A 39 18.43 -0.30 -4.01
C LEU A 39 19.35 -0.79 -2.90
N GLU A 40 19.39 -2.10 -2.68
CA GLU A 40 20.27 -2.72 -1.69
C GLU A 40 21.73 -2.74 -2.17
N ASP A 41 22.66 -2.66 -1.22
CA ASP A 41 24.09 -2.93 -1.40
C ASP A 41 24.39 -4.42 -1.12
N THR A 42 25.59 -4.86 -1.47
CA THR A 42 26.11 -6.22 -1.24
C THR A 42 26.44 -6.53 0.22
N LYS A 43 26.57 -5.50 1.06
CA LYS A 43 26.99 -5.64 2.46
C LYS A 43 25.82 -5.99 3.37
N GLN A 44 25.96 -7.10 4.10
CA GLN A 44 25.03 -7.51 5.15
C GLN A 44 25.36 -6.85 6.50
N ILE A 45 24.33 -6.57 7.28
CA ILE A 45 24.37 -6.11 8.67
C ILE A 45 23.51 -7.06 9.50
N GLU A 46 24.05 -7.56 10.62
CA GLU A 46 23.31 -8.42 11.56
C GLU A 46 22.69 -7.58 12.69
N LEU A 47 21.41 -7.83 12.98
CA LEU A 47 20.66 -7.24 14.08
C LEU A 47 20.35 -8.33 15.11
N THR A 48 20.77 -8.15 16.36
CA THR A 48 20.59 -9.13 17.45
C THR A 48 19.62 -8.60 18.50
N ALA A 49 18.74 -9.49 19.00
CA ALA A 49 17.76 -9.16 20.03
C ALA A 49 18.43 -8.92 21.40
N PRO A 50 18.23 -7.76 22.05
CA PRO A 50 18.69 -7.53 23.41
C PRO A 50 18.07 -8.52 24.40
N ARG A 51 18.86 -8.94 25.41
CA ARG A 51 18.48 -10.01 26.37
C ARG A 51 17.11 -9.80 27.01
N GLU A 52 16.74 -8.55 27.28
CA GLU A 52 15.45 -8.14 27.87
C GLU A 52 14.23 -8.55 27.06
N VAL A 53 14.33 -8.56 25.73
CA VAL A 53 13.23 -8.87 24.79
C VAL A 53 13.47 -10.13 23.98
N ALA A 54 14.67 -10.72 24.03
CA ALA A 54 15.06 -11.88 23.24
C ALA A 54 14.15 -13.10 23.43
N SER A 55 13.55 -13.28 24.60
CA SER A 55 12.56 -14.35 24.85
C SER A 55 11.24 -14.15 24.08
N GLN A 56 10.90 -12.91 23.72
CA GLN A 56 9.65 -12.52 23.05
C GLN A 56 9.82 -12.27 21.54
N CYS A 57 11.04 -12.13 21.03
CA CYS A 57 11.30 -12.04 19.59
C CYS A 57 11.25 -13.44 18.94
N PRO A 58 10.60 -13.62 17.78
CA PRO A 58 10.68 -14.88 17.02
C PRO A 58 12.13 -15.19 16.64
N LEU A 59 12.75 -14.27 15.88
CA LEU A 59 14.17 -14.31 15.52
C LEU A 59 15.05 -13.77 16.67
N LYS A 60 16.19 -14.43 16.93
CA LYS A 60 17.15 -13.99 17.96
C LYS A 60 18.25 -13.09 17.39
N SER A 61 18.63 -13.34 16.15
CA SER A 61 19.26 -12.37 15.27
C SER A 61 18.77 -12.59 13.83
N PHE A 62 18.99 -11.61 12.97
CA PHE A 62 18.73 -11.69 11.54
C PHE A 62 19.67 -10.77 10.77
N LYS A 63 19.84 -11.01 9.47
CA LYS A 63 20.69 -10.20 8.60
C LYS A 63 19.84 -9.44 7.60
N VAL A 64 20.26 -8.21 7.31
CA VAL A 64 19.66 -7.34 6.28
C VAL A 64 20.76 -6.79 5.39
N LEU A 65 20.44 -6.50 4.13
CA LEU A 65 21.35 -5.74 3.27
C LEU A 65 21.33 -4.26 3.68
N GLN A 66 22.48 -3.60 3.52
CA GLN A 66 22.59 -2.15 3.70
C GLN A 66 21.92 -1.44 2.52
N ASP A 67 21.34 -0.26 2.75
CA ASP A 67 20.79 0.58 1.67
C ASP A 67 21.94 1.27 0.90
N LYS A 68 21.87 1.26 -0.44
CA LYS A 68 23.00 1.64 -1.29
C LYS A 68 23.10 3.16 -1.42
N GLY A 69 24.12 3.72 -0.77
CA GLY A 69 24.38 5.16 -0.76
C GLY A 69 23.98 5.86 0.53
N SER A 70 23.43 5.13 1.51
CA SER A 70 23.27 5.61 2.88
C SER A 70 24.06 4.75 3.88
N SER A 71 24.29 5.29 5.08
CA SER A 71 24.78 4.51 6.22
C SER A 71 23.68 3.69 6.91
N ASN A 72 22.47 3.70 6.35
CA ASN A 72 21.30 3.04 6.93
C ASN A 72 21.10 1.66 6.31
N TRP A 73 20.26 0.86 6.95
CA TRP A 73 19.66 -0.32 6.35
C TRP A 73 18.18 0.00 6.12
N LEU A 74 17.57 -0.64 5.12
CA LEU A 74 16.13 -0.69 4.90
C LEU A 74 15.82 -2.04 4.26
N LEU A 75 14.69 -2.65 4.64
CA LEU A 75 14.18 -3.82 3.94
C LEU A 75 13.33 -3.37 2.75
N ARG A 76 13.39 -4.12 1.65
CA ARG A 76 12.53 -3.86 0.49
C ARG A 76 11.07 -3.99 0.90
N TYR A 77 10.28 -2.95 0.62
CA TYR A 77 8.87 -2.87 1.01
C TYR A 77 7.99 -3.80 0.14
N GLN A 78 8.57 -4.35 -0.93
CA GLN A 78 7.93 -5.18 -1.94
C GLN A 78 7.46 -6.55 -1.41
N ASP A 79 8.11 -7.07 -0.36
CA ASP A 79 8.03 -8.47 0.07
C ASP A 79 6.73 -8.85 0.81
N TRP A 80 5.82 -7.89 1.04
CA TRP A 80 4.56 -8.13 1.75
C TRP A 80 3.37 -8.40 0.81
N CYS A 81 2.64 -9.49 1.09
CA CYS A 81 1.32 -9.84 0.53
C CYS A 81 1.24 -9.87 -1.02
N THR A 82 2.21 -10.55 -1.65
CA THR A 82 2.25 -10.78 -3.11
C THR A 82 0.91 -11.23 -3.69
N GLU A 83 0.20 -12.18 -3.10
CA GLU A 83 -1.12 -12.68 -3.57
C GLU A 83 -2.21 -11.60 -3.71
N HIS A 84 -2.21 -10.64 -2.77
CA HIS A 84 -3.24 -9.61 -2.67
C HIS A 84 -2.97 -8.49 -3.69
N SER A 85 -1.71 -8.02 -3.75
CA SER A 85 -1.25 -7.10 -4.80
C SER A 85 -1.38 -7.71 -6.19
N TYR A 86 -1.10 -9.01 -6.34
CA TYR A 86 -1.23 -9.72 -7.60
C TYR A 86 -2.66 -9.72 -8.15
N THR A 87 -3.67 -9.78 -7.27
CA THR A 87 -5.08 -9.66 -7.67
C THR A 87 -5.38 -8.28 -8.30
N MET A 88 -4.73 -7.21 -7.83
CA MET A 88 -4.83 -5.87 -8.44
C MET A 88 -4.07 -5.78 -9.76
N VAL A 89 -2.87 -6.36 -9.86
CA VAL A 89 -2.11 -6.45 -11.12
C VAL A 89 -2.93 -7.15 -12.19
N VAL A 90 -3.59 -8.28 -11.86
CA VAL A 90 -4.52 -8.97 -12.75
C VAL A 90 -5.66 -8.05 -13.20
N LEU A 91 -6.29 -7.31 -12.29
CA LEU A 91 -7.38 -6.39 -12.62
C LEU A 91 -6.95 -5.30 -13.62
N PHE A 92 -5.74 -4.74 -13.47
CA PHE A 92 -5.25 -3.69 -14.36
C PHE A 92 -4.60 -4.17 -15.65
N VAL A 93 -4.00 -5.36 -15.69
CA VAL A 93 -3.63 -6.04 -16.95
C VAL A 93 -4.87 -6.29 -17.80
N LYS A 94 -5.95 -6.73 -17.16
CA LYS A 94 -7.25 -6.84 -17.82
C LYS A 94 -7.69 -5.46 -18.36
N GLU A 95 -7.84 -4.44 -17.51
CA GLU A 95 -8.28 -3.08 -17.92
C GLU A 95 -7.51 -2.56 -19.14
N HIS A 96 -6.18 -2.69 -19.13
CA HIS A 96 -5.30 -2.36 -20.26
C HIS A 96 -5.74 -3.04 -21.57
N ASN A 97 -6.06 -4.34 -21.52
CA ASN A 97 -6.50 -5.09 -22.69
C ASN A 97 -7.88 -4.62 -23.23
N ALA A 98 -8.87 -4.29 -22.39
CA ALA A 98 -10.13 -3.70 -22.91
C ALA A 98 -9.90 -2.32 -23.53
N VAL A 99 -8.94 -1.55 -23.03
CA VAL A 99 -8.57 -0.28 -23.64
C VAL A 99 -7.92 -0.54 -25.01
N CYS A 100 -7.01 -1.52 -25.14
CA CYS A 100 -6.47 -1.95 -26.44
C CYS A 100 -7.57 -2.39 -27.41
N ASP A 101 -8.49 -3.27 -26.99
CA ASP A 101 -9.62 -3.74 -27.81
C ASP A 101 -10.52 -2.58 -28.28
N THR A 102 -10.79 -1.64 -27.37
CA THR A 102 -11.57 -0.43 -27.67
C THR A 102 -10.83 0.45 -28.68
N LEU A 103 -9.56 0.76 -28.44
CA LEU A 103 -8.75 1.60 -29.32
C LEU A 103 -8.60 0.98 -30.71
N LYS A 104 -8.38 -0.33 -30.82
CA LYS A 104 -8.23 -1.03 -32.10
C LYS A 104 -9.53 -1.10 -32.90
N ARG A 105 -10.69 -1.06 -32.23
CA ARG A 105 -12.00 -1.01 -32.90
C ARG A 105 -12.27 0.37 -33.52
N GLU A 106 -12.00 1.44 -32.77
CA GLU A 106 -12.23 2.83 -33.21
C GLU A 106 -11.14 3.33 -34.18
N TYR A 107 -9.88 2.95 -33.95
CA TYR A 107 -8.70 3.33 -34.74
C TYR A 107 -8.00 2.07 -35.27
N ARG A 108 -8.53 1.55 -36.39
CA ARG A 108 -8.08 0.26 -36.96
C ARG A 108 -6.63 0.25 -37.42
N ASP A 109 -6.10 1.40 -37.77
CA ASP A 109 -4.77 1.54 -38.37
C ASP A 109 -3.63 1.55 -37.33
N LEU A 110 -3.92 1.69 -36.03
CA LEU A 110 -2.91 1.69 -34.97
C LEU A 110 -2.15 0.36 -34.92
N ASP A 111 -0.82 0.40 -34.80
CA ASP A 111 -0.01 -0.80 -34.56
C ASP A 111 -0.01 -1.23 -33.07
N ASP A 112 0.67 -2.35 -32.78
CA ASP A 112 0.71 -2.94 -31.44
C ASP A 112 1.41 -2.04 -30.39
N GLU A 113 2.49 -1.35 -30.80
CA GLU A 113 3.25 -0.45 -29.94
C GLU A 113 2.46 0.85 -29.69
N GLU A 114 1.75 1.36 -30.70
CA GLU A 114 0.82 2.47 -30.55
C GLU A 114 -0.35 2.13 -29.63
N LEU A 115 -0.98 0.95 -29.79
CA LEU A 115 -2.04 0.47 -28.90
C LEU A 115 -1.53 0.37 -27.46
N TYR A 116 -0.39 -0.31 -27.24
CA TYR A 116 0.23 -0.44 -25.92
C TYR A 116 0.50 0.92 -25.27
N ARG A 117 1.09 1.88 -25.99
CA ARG A 117 1.38 3.23 -25.47
C ARG A 117 0.11 3.97 -25.04
N HIS A 118 -0.91 3.99 -25.89
CA HIS A 118 -2.17 4.67 -25.58
C HIS A 118 -2.92 3.99 -24.44
N ALA A 119 -3.01 2.67 -24.44
CA ALA A 119 -3.65 1.91 -23.37
C ALA A 119 -2.92 2.04 -22.04
N ARG A 120 -1.57 2.09 -22.03
CA ARG A 120 -0.77 2.36 -20.83
C ARG A 120 -1.07 3.75 -20.25
N LEU A 121 -1.15 4.79 -21.08
CA LEU A 121 -1.48 6.16 -20.65
C LEU A 121 -2.90 6.26 -20.07
N VAL A 122 -3.87 5.58 -20.68
CA VAL A 122 -5.26 5.55 -20.16
C VAL A 122 -5.33 4.78 -18.84
N THR A 123 -4.70 3.60 -18.76
CA THR A 123 -4.73 2.74 -17.56
C THR A 123 -4.05 3.41 -16.38
N SER A 124 -2.90 4.06 -16.56
CA SER A 124 -2.24 4.82 -15.48
C SER A 124 -3.06 6.02 -15.02
N ALA A 125 -3.72 6.73 -15.95
CA ALA A 125 -4.64 7.81 -15.59
C ALA A 125 -5.89 7.31 -14.83
N VAL A 126 -6.41 6.12 -15.16
CA VAL A 126 -7.49 5.46 -14.41
C VAL A 126 -7.04 5.11 -12.99
N ILE A 127 -5.85 4.49 -12.85
CA ILE A 127 -5.26 4.17 -11.54
C ILE A 127 -5.11 5.43 -10.67
N ALA A 128 -4.46 6.47 -11.19
CA ALA A 128 -4.26 7.73 -10.48
C ALA A 128 -5.59 8.39 -10.08
N LYS A 129 -6.62 8.28 -10.93
CA LYS A 129 -7.96 8.78 -10.63
C LYS A 129 -8.61 8.03 -9.48
N VAL A 130 -8.67 6.70 -9.55
CA VAL A 130 -9.26 5.86 -8.48
C VAL A 130 -8.55 6.11 -7.15
N HIS A 131 -7.21 6.18 -7.16
CA HIS A 131 -6.45 6.52 -5.96
C HIS A 131 -6.84 7.91 -5.38
N THR A 132 -6.96 8.92 -6.25
CA THR A 132 -7.25 10.30 -5.84
C THR A 132 -8.68 10.47 -5.29
N ILE A 133 -9.72 10.09 -6.05
CA ILE A 133 -11.11 10.50 -5.77
C ILE A 133 -11.98 9.42 -5.09
N ASP A 134 -11.41 8.24 -4.84
CA ASP A 134 -12.10 7.09 -4.24
C ASP A 134 -11.30 6.58 -3.03
N TRP A 135 -10.10 6.03 -3.26
CA TRP A 135 -9.27 5.44 -2.19
C TRP A 135 -8.87 6.45 -1.10
N THR A 136 -8.35 7.63 -1.48
CA THR A 136 -7.94 8.67 -0.51
C THR A 136 -9.16 9.24 0.24
N VAL A 137 -10.32 9.30 -0.41
CA VAL A 137 -11.57 9.79 0.18
C VAL A 137 -12.07 8.84 1.27
N GLU A 138 -12.02 7.52 1.02
CA GLU A 138 -12.39 6.51 2.01
C GLU A 138 -11.36 6.38 3.14
N LEU A 139 -10.06 6.54 2.85
CA LEU A 139 -9.02 6.63 3.89
C LEU A 139 -9.28 7.80 4.85
N LEU A 140 -9.61 8.97 4.29
CA LEU A 140 -9.68 10.26 4.99
C LEU A 140 -11.12 10.78 5.11
N LYS A 141 -12.03 9.87 5.51
CA LYS A 141 -13.50 10.00 5.58
C LYS A 141 -14.02 11.26 6.30
N THR A 142 -13.99 12.38 5.59
CA THR A 142 -14.40 13.72 6.03
C THR A 142 -14.90 14.53 4.84
N ASP A 143 -15.92 15.38 5.03
CA ASP A 143 -16.48 16.21 3.94
C ASP A 143 -15.43 17.15 3.33
N MET A 144 -14.53 17.67 4.17
CA MET A 144 -13.44 18.55 3.74
C MET A 144 -12.49 17.87 2.75
N LEU A 145 -12.11 16.61 3.00
CA LEU A 145 -11.19 15.90 2.09
C LEU A 145 -11.93 15.21 0.94
N LEU A 146 -13.20 14.86 1.09
CA LEU A 146 -14.08 14.56 -0.05
C LEU A 146 -14.10 15.72 -1.05
N ALA A 147 -14.29 16.96 -0.57
CA ALA A 147 -14.25 18.16 -1.40
C ALA A 147 -12.82 18.43 -1.94
N GLY A 148 -11.80 18.36 -1.09
CA GLY A 148 -10.41 18.62 -1.45
C GLY A 148 -9.87 17.67 -2.53
N MET A 149 -10.05 16.36 -2.37
CA MET A 149 -9.60 15.38 -3.36
C MET A 149 -10.35 15.48 -4.69
N ARG A 150 -11.66 15.79 -4.65
CA ARG A 150 -12.44 16.08 -5.86
C ARG A 150 -11.97 17.38 -6.53
N ALA A 151 -11.65 18.42 -5.77
CA ALA A 151 -11.12 19.67 -6.31
C ALA A 151 -9.71 19.49 -6.91
N ASN A 152 -8.88 18.61 -6.35
CA ASN A 152 -7.56 18.27 -6.90
C ASN A 152 -7.67 17.64 -8.30
N TRP A 153 -8.68 16.81 -8.55
CA TRP A 153 -8.88 16.14 -9.85
C TRP A 153 -9.74 16.95 -10.85
N TYR A 154 -10.86 17.50 -10.38
CA TYR A 154 -11.86 18.16 -11.23
C TYR A 154 -11.74 19.69 -11.23
N GLY A 155 -10.86 20.28 -10.41
CA GLY A 155 -10.87 21.70 -10.09
C GLY A 155 -11.97 22.06 -9.09
N ILE A 156 -11.82 23.22 -8.42
CA ILE A 156 -12.79 23.75 -7.43
C ILE A 156 -14.20 23.94 -8.05
N VAL A 157 -14.26 24.15 -9.37
CA VAL A 157 -15.50 24.37 -10.14
C VAL A 157 -16.28 23.06 -10.42
N GLY A 158 -15.71 21.90 -10.07
CA GLY A 158 -16.40 20.62 -10.01
C GLY A 158 -16.55 19.84 -11.32
N LYS A 159 -16.93 18.57 -11.17
CA LYS A 159 -16.99 17.55 -12.23
C LYS A 159 -17.91 17.92 -13.40
N GLU A 160 -19.00 18.64 -13.14
CA GLU A 160 -19.96 19.02 -14.19
C GLU A 160 -19.40 20.14 -15.08
N ILE A 161 -18.81 21.18 -14.50
CA ILE A 161 -18.27 22.30 -15.28
C ILE A 161 -16.95 21.91 -15.95
N GLN A 162 -16.06 21.15 -15.27
CA GLN A 162 -14.92 20.54 -15.96
C GLN A 162 -15.40 19.59 -17.06
N GLY A 163 -16.48 18.84 -16.82
CA GLY A 163 -17.13 17.97 -17.80
C GLY A 163 -17.68 18.73 -19.01
N HIS A 164 -18.25 19.92 -18.82
CA HIS A 164 -18.71 20.82 -19.88
C HIS A 164 -17.56 21.43 -20.70
N ILE A 165 -16.48 21.85 -20.03
CA ILE A 165 -15.25 22.32 -20.69
C ILE A 165 -14.65 21.17 -21.52
N TRP A 166 -14.58 19.97 -20.94
CA TRP A 166 -14.12 18.77 -21.63
C TRP A 166 -15.05 18.36 -22.77
N THR A 167 -16.38 18.43 -22.65
CA THR A 167 -17.28 18.09 -23.77
C THR A 167 -17.25 19.11 -24.89
N CYS A 168 -16.95 20.38 -24.61
CA CYS A 168 -16.70 21.38 -25.63
C CYS A 168 -15.47 21.01 -26.48
N TRP A 169 -14.38 20.57 -25.84
CA TRP A 169 -13.20 20.00 -26.51
C TRP A 169 -13.46 18.62 -27.15
N ARG A 170 -14.33 17.80 -26.55
CA ARG A 170 -14.70 16.44 -27.02
C ARG A 170 -15.67 16.44 -28.21
N SER A 171 -16.00 17.60 -28.77
CA SER A 171 -16.66 17.73 -30.07
C SER A 171 -15.87 17.08 -31.23
N HIS A 172 -14.60 16.71 -31.00
CA HIS A 172 -13.72 16.08 -31.99
C HIS A 172 -13.41 14.58 -31.78
N LEU A 173 -13.74 13.94 -30.65
CA LEU A 173 -13.35 12.52 -30.39
C LEU A 173 -14.43 11.71 -29.65
N GLY A 174 -14.70 10.49 -30.15
CA GLY A 174 -15.84 9.64 -29.81
C GLY A 174 -15.94 9.08 -28.38
N ARG A 175 -16.98 8.27 -28.16
CA ARG A 175 -17.33 7.61 -26.88
C ARG A 175 -17.58 6.13 -27.09
N VAL A 176 -17.07 5.30 -26.16
CA VAL A 176 -17.36 3.87 -26.04
C VAL A 176 -17.67 3.53 -24.58
N PRO A 177 -18.68 2.68 -24.29
CA PRO A 177 -18.91 2.09 -22.97
C PRO A 177 -18.19 0.72 -22.81
N LEU A 178 -17.68 0.41 -21.61
CA LEU A 178 -16.95 -0.81 -21.28
C LEU A 178 -17.80 -1.83 -20.49
N PRO A 179 -17.88 -3.08 -20.97
CA PRO A 179 -17.81 -4.23 -20.06
C PRO A 179 -16.98 -5.42 -20.59
N ASN A 180 -16.43 -6.21 -19.65
CA ASN A 180 -15.79 -7.55 -19.75
C ASN A 180 -14.26 -7.61 -19.97
N LEU A 181 -13.59 -8.40 -19.10
CA LEU A 181 -12.15 -8.27 -18.80
C LEU A 181 -11.53 -9.48 -18.06
N ILE A 182 -10.78 -10.40 -18.71
CA ILE A 182 -10.04 -11.50 -18.00
C ILE A 182 -8.67 -11.96 -18.57
N GLY A 183 -7.61 -11.96 -17.71
CA GLY A 183 -6.39 -12.80 -17.78
C GLY A 183 -5.08 -12.12 -17.30
N ILE A 184 -3.92 -12.74 -16.97
CA ILE A 184 -3.53 -14.09 -16.42
C ILE A 184 -2.14 -13.92 -15.68
N LYS A 185 -1.61 -14.99 -15.03
CA LYS A 185 -0.22 -15.27 -14.54
C LYS A 185 0.27 -14.83 -13.15
N GLY A 186 -0.35 -15.39 -12.11
CA GLY A 186 0.13 -15.41 -10.72
C GLY A 186 -0.68 -16.47 -9.97
N GLU A 187 -0.28 -17.72 -10.21
CA GLU A 187 -1.20 -18.66 -10.84
C GLU A 187 -1.42 -19.94 -10.03
N LYS A 188 -1.07 -19.94 -8.74
CA LYS A 188 -1.22 -21.11 -7.86
C LYS A 188 -2.27 -20.90 -6.76
N ALA A 189 -2.07 -19.94 -5.85
CA ALA A 189 -3.08 -19.63 -4.82
C ALA A 189 -4.41 -19.10 -5.42
N LEU A 190 -4.33 -18.22 -6.43
CA LEU A 190 -5.51 -17.64 -7.08
C LEU A 190 -6.31 -18.67 -7.91
N VAL A 191 -5.69 -19.77 -8.33
CA VAL A 191 -6.35 -20.85 -9.09
C VAL A 191 -7.16 -21.77 -8.17
N GLU A 192 -6.72 -21.96 -6.93
CA GLU A 192 -7.45 -22.78 -5.94
C GLU A 192 -8.62 -22.03 -5.27
N PHE A 193 -8.49 -20.71 -5.06
CA PHE A 193 -9.57 -19.89 -4.50
C PHE A 193 -10.48 -19.23 -5.56
N GLY A 194 -9.95 -18.83 -6.71
CA GLY A 194 -10.68 -18.10 -7.76
C GLY A 194 -10.71 -16.58 -7.54
N PHE A 195 -10.42 -15.81 -8.59
CA PHE A 195 -10.35 -14.34 -8.59
C PHE A 195 -11.58 -13.66 -7.96
N GLU A 196 -12.78 -14.09 -8.34
CA GLU A 196 -14.04 -13.50 -7.85
C GLU A 196 -14.22 -13.73 -6.35
N LYS A 197 -13.98 -14.97 -5.88
CA LYS A 197 -14.06 -15.34 -4.47
C LYS A 197 -13.05 -14.54 -3.63
N GLN A 198 -11.83 -14.36 -4.14
CA GLN A 198 -10.80 -13.55 -3.49
C GLN A 198 -11.23 -12.08 -3.40
N MET A 199 -11.68 -11.47 -4.49
CA MET A 199 -12.19 -10.09 -4.49
C MET A 199 -13.40 -9.90 -3.55
N VAL A 200 -14.37 -10.80 -3.58
CA VAL A 200 -15.55 -10.77 -2.69
C VAL A 200 -15.13 -10.94 -1.22
N SER A 201 -14.21 -11.85 -0.92
CA SER A 201 -13.68 -12.05 0.44
C SER A 201 -12.97 -10.79 0.96
N MET A 202 -12.04 -10.25 0.18
CA MET A 202 -11.31 -9.01 0.51
C MET A 202 -12.24 -7.80 0.64
N GLY A 203 -13.37 -7.79 -0.09
CA GLY A 203 -14.38 -6.74 -0.03
C GLY A 203 -15.18 -6.72 1.27
N HIS A 204 -15.43 -7.90 1.86
CA HIS A 204 -16.18 -8.07 3.11
C HIS A 204 -15.32 -8.02 4.38
N GLN A 205 -14.00 -8.25 4.26
CA GLN A 205 -13.09 -8.23 5.40
C GLN A 205 -12.54 -6.83 5.66
N ALA A 206 -12.69 -6.34 6.90
CA ALA A 206 -12.09 -5.09 7.37
C ALA A 206 -10.55 -5.18 7.44
N SER A 207 -9.88 -4.07 7.14
CA SER A 207 -8.42 -3.95 7.30
C SER A 207 -8.02 -3.73 8.77
N GLY A 208 -6.74 -3.95 9.09
CA GLY A 208 -6.20 -3.58 10.40
C GLY A 208 -6.03 -2.06 10.55
N ALA A 209 -6.36 -1.52 11.72
CA ALA A 209 -6.14 -0.12 12.06
C ALA A 209 -4.65 0.23 12.27
N LEU A 210 -4.25 1.46 11.90
CA LEU A 210 -2.91 2.01 12.09
C LEU A 210 -2.70 2.51 13.53
N GLU A 211 -2.61 1.55 14.45
CA GLU A 211 -2.53 1.75 15.90
C GLU A 211 -1.37 0.93 16.50
N LEU A 212 -0.86 1.36 17.67
CA LEU A 212 0.09 0.57 18.46
C LEU A 212 -0.49 -0.82 18.83
N TRP A 213 0.40 -1.80 19.01
CA TRP A 213 0.07 -3.20 19.31
C TRP A 213 -0.89 -3.88 18.32
N ASN A 214 -0.86 -3.48 17.04
CA ASN A 214 -1.64 -4.11 15.97
C ASN A 214 -0.79 -4.67 14.81
N TYR A 215 0.54 -4.55 14.85
CA TYR A 215 1.44 -4.99 13.79
C TYR A 215 1.47 -6.53 13.69
N PRO A 216 1.20 -7.14 12.52
CA PRO A 216 1.11 -8.60 12.37
C PRO A 216 2.34 -9.33 12.93
N THR A 217 2.13 -10.33 13.79
CA THR A 217 3.24 -11.07 14.43
C THR A 217 4.06 -11.90 13.44
N TRP A 218 3.46 -12.35 12.35
CA TRP A 218 4.15 -13.10 11.29
C TRP A 218 5.11 -12.24 10.46
N LEU A 219 4.92 -10.92 10.39
CA LEU A 219 5.88 -9.99 9.77
C LEU A 219 7.18 -9.81 10.59
N ARG A 220 7.28 -10.49 11.74
CA ARG A 220 8.48 -10.54 12.59
C ARG A 220 9.36 -11.77 12.33
N ASP A 221 8.96 -12.59 11.37
CA ASP A 221 9.61 -13.82 10.93
C ASP A 221 9.28 -14.03 9.43
N LEU A 222 9.65 -13.04 8.61
CA LEU A 222 9.32 -13.00 7.18
C LEU A 222 10.46 -13.59 6.35
N VAL A 223 10.14 -14.34 5.29
CA VAL A 223 11.06 -14.70 4.21
C VAL A 223 11.13 -13.54 3.21
N PRO A 224 12.25 -12.80 3.10
CA PRO A 224 12.38 -11.70 2.15
C PRO A 224 12.75 -12.21 0.75
N GLN A 225 12.53 -11.40 -0.28
CA GLN A 225 12.78 -11.77 -1.68
C GLN A 225 13.87 -10.92 -2.34
N ASP A 226 14.59 -11.52 -3.30
CA ASP A 226 15.56 -10.81 -4.12
C ASP A 226 14.91 -9.99 -5.26
N ILE A 227 15.73 -9.33 -6.06
CA ILE A 227 15.26 -8.52 -7.21
C ILE A 227 14.57 -9.36 -8.29
N ASN A 228 14.74 -10.69 -8.27
CA ASN A 228 14.14 -11.66 -9.20
C ASN A 228 12.90 -12.35 -8.59
N GLY A 229 12.44 -11.92 -7.40
CA GLY A 229 11.34 -12.54 -6.68
C GLY A 229 11.65 -13.94 -6.14
N GLN A 230 12.93 -14.26 -5.93
CA GLN A 230 13.35 -15.52 -5.30
C GLN A 230 13.51 -15.35 -3.79
N ASP A 231 13.02 -16.33 -3.04
CA ASP A 231 13.08 -16.37 -1.59
C ASP A 231 14.55 -16.43 -1.10
N ARG A 232 14.89 -15.56 -0.15
CA ARG A 232 16.20 -15.55 0.52
C ARG A 232 16.20 -16.55 1.69
N PRO A 233 17.34 -17.20 1.99
CA PRO A 233 17.40 -18.23 3.04
C PRO A 233 17.32 -17.66 4.47
N ASP A 234 17.71 -16.40 4.68
CA ASP A 234 17.72 -15.75 5.99
C ASP A 234 16.41 -14.95 6.20
N HIS A 235 15.64 -15.29 7.24
CA HIS A 235 14.40 -14.59 7.63
C HIS A 235 14.67 -13.24 8.33
N VAL A 236 13.68 -12.34 8.38
CA VAL A 236 13.83 -10.96 8.90
C VAL A 236 12.66 -10.47 9.80
N ASP A 237 12.96 -9.58 10.76
CA ASP A 237 11.97 -8.88 11.63
C ASP A 237 11.76 -7.44 11.13
N LEU A 238 10.79 -7.27 10.22
CA LEU A 238 10.51 -6.02 9.49
C LEU A 238 10.27 -4.75 10.36
N PRO A 239 9.54 -4.78 11.51
CA PRO A 239 9.23 -3.57 12.30
C PRO A 239 10.40 -3.00 13.13
N ALA A 240 11.65 -3.34 12.82
CA ALA A 240 12.83 -2.89 13.58
C ALA A 240 13.39 -1.51 13.18
N LEU A 241 12.71 -0.74 12.32
CA LEU A 241 13.29 0.38 11.56
C LEU A 241 13.04 1.78 12.18
N ARG A 242 14.05 2.68 12.06
CA ARG A 242 14.20 4.03 12.68
C ARG A 242 13.54 5.18 11.88
N ARG A 243 13.45 6.46 12.30
CA ARG A 243 13.40 7.19 13.61
C ARG A 243 13.08 8.68 13.29
N PHE A 244 12.19 9.42 14.00
CA PHE A 244 12.04 10.91 13.98
C PHE A 244 10.92 11.41 14.92
N ASP A 245 11.08 12.65 15.43
CA ASP A 245 10.27 13.35 16.46
C ASP A 245 8.76 13.47 16.19
N LEU A 246 7.95 13.38 17.27
CA LEU A 246 6.50 13.63 17.29
C LEU A 246 5.99 14.04 18.70
N THR A 247 5.25 15.14 18.78
CA THR A 247 4.75 15.73 20.04
C THR A 247 3.43 15.11 20.55
N ILE A 248 3.53 13.97 21.24
CA ILE A 248 2.35 13.24 21.77
C ILE A 248 1.83 13.86 23.10
N LYS A 249 0.64 14.48 23.07
CA LYS A 249 -0.02 15.14 24.23
C LYS A 249 -0.55 14.20 25.34
N LYS A 250 -0.37 12.88 25.21
CA LYS A 250 -0.59 11.89 26.27
C LYS A 250 0.53 10.86 26.22
N ARG A 251 1.51 10.97 27.10
CA ARG A 251 2.55 9.95 27.24
C ARG A 251 1.91 8.65 27.70
N LEU A 252 2.03 7.61 26.88
CA LEU A 252 1.72 6.25 27.27
C LEU A 252 2.90 5.73 28.08
N LYS A 253 2.65 5.13 29.25
CA LYS A 253 3.71 4.53 30.09
C LYS A 253 4.64 3.59 29.31
N ALA A 254 4.12 2.89 28.31
CA ALA A 254 4.90 2.01 27.44
C ALA A 254 5.88 2.74 26.52
N LEU A 255 5.62 4.00 26.14
CA LEU A 255 6.57 4.85 25.42
C LEU A 255 7.68 5.34 26.36
N GLU A 256 7.32 5.76 27.57
CA GLU A 256 8.28 6.13 28.62
C GLU A 256 9.19 4.93 29.00
N GLU A 257 8.66 3.71 29.04
CA GLU A 257 9.42 2.46 29.25
C GLU A 257 10.35 2.05 28.08
N VAL A 258 10.35 2.79 26.97
CA VAL A 258 11.17 2.51 25.76
C VAL A 258 12.09 3.67 25.39
N TYR A 259 11.61 4.90 25.47
CA TYR A 259 12.33 6.13 25.08
C TYR A 259 12.69 7.02 26.28
N GLY A 260 12.23 6.69 27.48
CA GLY A 260 12.38 7.55 28.66
C GLY A 260 11.55 8.82 28.55
N ASP A 261 12.07 9.93 29.08
CA ASP A 261 11.43 11.24 29.00
C ASP A 261 11.73 12.02 27.71
N ASP A 262 12.63 11.50 26.87
CA ASP A 262 13.09 12.17 25.64
C ASP A 262 12.17 11.86 24.45
N VAL A 263 11.57 12.91 23.89
CA VAL A 263 10.68 12.83 22.72
C VAL A 263 11.46 12.81 21.40
N GLU A 264 12.69 13.31 21.37
CA GLU A 264 13.56 13.35 20.17
C GLU A 264 14.13 11.95 19.82
N GLU A 265 14.01 11.01 20.77
CA GLU A 265 14.35 9.59 20.59
C GLU A 265 13.20 8.78 19.95
N LEU A 266 11.98 9.32 19.86
CA LEU A 266 10.80 8.62 19.34
C LEU A 266 10.97 8.20 17.88
N ASP A 267 10.56 6.97 17.55
CA ASP A 267 10.57 6.51 16.16
C ASP A 267 9.32 7.01 15.39
N LEU A 268 9.50 7.54 14.18
CA LEU A 268 8.41 8.09 13.37
C LEU A 268 7.27 7.09 13.15
N LEU A 269 7.60 5.83 12.84
CA LEU A 269 6.61 4.76 12.69
C LEU A 269 5.80 4.56 13.98
N VAL A 270 6.44 4.61 15.15
CA VAL A 270 5.76 4.50 16.44
C VAL A 270 4.89 5.72 16.69
N GLY A 271 5.39 6.93 16.42
CA GLY A 271 4.64 8.16 16.56
C GLY A 271 3.40 8.21 15.67
N LEU A 272 3.51 7.88 14.37
CA LEU A 272 2.39 7.81 13.43
C LEU A 272 1.32 6.78 13.86
N MET A 273 1.76 5.64 14.41
CA MET A 273 0.86 4.62 14.93
C MET A 273 0.24 5.01 16.28
N ALA A 274 0.94 5.81 17.10
CA ALA A 274 0.48 6.29 18.41
C ALA A 274 -0.34 7.60 18.36
N GLU A 275 -0.24 8.36 17.27
CA GLU A 275 -0.90 9.65 17.15
C GLU A 275 -2.43 9.51 17.20
N LYS A 276 -3.08 10.36 17.99
CA LYS A 276 -4.55 10.40 18.07
C LYS A 276 -5.12 10.83 16.72
N LYS A 277 -5.75 9.89 16.01
CA LYS A 277 -6.39 10.15 14.72
C LYS A 277 -7.51 11.19 14.84
N ILE A 278 -7.68 11.99 13.79
CA ILE A 278 -8.74 13.00 13.69
C ILE A 278 -10.12 12.31 13.70
N ASN A 279 -11.10 12.89 14.40
CA ASN A 279 -12.47 12.40 14.39
C ASN A 279 -13.05 12.45 12.97
N ARG A 280 -13.42 11.29 12.44
CA ARG A 280 -14.06 11.14 11.13
C ARG A 280 -15.58 11.34 11.27
N VAL A 281 -16.24 11.69 10.17
CA VAL A 281 -17.71 11.80 10.15
C VAL A 281 -18.29 10.40 10.41
N ARG A 282 -19.30 10.29 11.28
CA ARG A 282 -20.01 9.02 11.53
C ARG A 282 -21.01 8.76 10.41
N ASP A 283 -21.11 7.50 10.00
CA ASP A 283 -22.27 6.97 9.28
C ASP A 283 -23.56 7.11 10.10
#